data_AF-A0A7I7RR99-F1
#
_entry.id   AF-A0A7I7RR99-F1
#
_cell.length_a   1.000
_cell.length_b   1.000
_cell.length_c   1.000
_cell.angle_alpha   90.00
_cell.angle_beta   90.00
_cell.angle_gamma   90.00
#
_symmetry.space_group_name_H-M   'P 1'
#
loop_
_entity.id
_entity.type
_entity.pdbx_description
1 polymer ?
#
loop_
_entity_poly.entity_id
_entity_poly.type
_entity_poly.pdbx_seq_one_letter_code
_entity_poly.pdbx_strand_id
1 'polypeptide(L)'
;MTEIQYNFAQNHQSIGDVAHNINAIQEVRTDIDNVFTTLLTVYEGDGATALNQAHQKVSAMLDDALNDVSNTQKFAQDQQDAMQSLDRANAAAF
;
A
#
# COMPACT_ATOMS: atom_id res chain seq x y z
N MET A 1 -13.62 -4.47 34.02
CA MET A 1 -12.71 -3.99 32.96
C MET A 1 -13.41 -4.22 31.64
N THR A 2 -13.62 -3.18 30.84
CA THR A 2 -14.06 -3.34 29.45
C THR A 2 -12.94 -4.03 28.69
N GLU A 3 -13.10 -5.31 28.43
CA GLU A 3 -12.21 -6.12 27.62
C GLU A 3 -12.16 -5.48 26.23
N ILE A 4 -11.06 -4.81 25.89
CA ILE A 4 -10.80 -4.39 24.52
C ILE A 4 -10.58 -5.69 23.75
N GLN A 5 -11.64 -6.25 23.17
CA GLN A 5 -11.57 -7.44 22.33
C GLN A 5 -10.91 -7.03 21.02
N TYR A 6 -9.60 -7.25 20.93
CA TYR A 6 -8.87 -7.07 19.69
C TYR A 6 -9.31 -8.15 18.70
N ASN A 7 -10.03 -7.76 17.64
CA ASN A 7 -10.55 -8.69 16.65
C ASN A 7 -9.47 -9.11 15.64
N PHE A 8 -8.66 -10.10 16.03
CA PHE A 8 -7.56 -10.62 15.23
C PHE A 8 -7.98 -11.06 13.82
N ALA A 9 -9.15 -11.70 13.68
CA ALA A 9 -9.61 -12.23 12.40
C ALA A 9 -9.93 -11.11 11.39
N GLN A 10 -10.62 -10.07 11.85
CA GLN A 10 -10.99 -8.93 11.02
C GLN A 10 -9.76 -8.10 10.63
N ASN A 11 -8.81 -7.93 11.55
CA ASN A 11 -7.54 -7.25 11.26
C ASN A 11 -6.68 -8.05 10.28
N HIS A 12 -6.65 -9.39 10.37
CA HIS A 12 -5.88 -10.24 9.47
C HIS A 12 -6.44 -10.20 8.04
N GLN A 13 -7.77 -10.16 7.89
CA GLN A 13 -8.41 -9.91 6.59
C GLN A 13 -8.03 -8.55 6.02
N SER A 14 -8.14 -7.45 6.79
CA SER A 14 -7.76 -6.13 6.29
C SER A 14 -6.28 -6.03 5.88
N ILE A 15 -5.37 -6.69 6.60
CA ILE A 15 -3.94 -6.74 6.21
C ILE A 15 -3.76 -7.51 4.89
N GLY A 16 -4.51 -8.59 4.69
CA GLY A 16 -4.52 -9.34 3.43
C GLY A 16 -5.05 -8.51 2.26
N ASP A 17 -6.15 -7.78 2.47
CA ASP A 17 -6.73 -6.88 1.47
C ASP A 17 -5.76 -5.74 1.12
N VAL A 18 -5.05 -5.21 2.11
CA VAL A 18 -3.98 -4.21 1.92
C VAL A 18 -2.87 -4.76 1.03
N ALA A 19 -2.39 -5.99 1.28
CA ALA A 19 -1.37 -6.62 0.44
C ALA A 19 -1.85 -6.83 -1.01
N HIS A 20 -3.11 -7.21 -1.20
CA HIS A 20 -3.72 -7.32 -2.53
C HIS A 20 -3.76 -5.98 -3.25
N ASN A 21 -4.16 -4.92 -2.54
CA ASN A 21 -4.21 -3.56 -3.10
C ASN A 21 -2.82 -3.03 -3.46
N ILE A 22 -1.76 -3.36 -2.70
CA ILE A 22 -0.37 -3.03 -3.06
C ILE A 22 -0.01 -3.63 -4.42
N ASN A 23 -0.30 -4.91 -4.63
CA ASN A 23 -0.02 -5.58 -5.92
C ASN A 23 -0.81 -4.94 -7.07
N ALA A 24 -2.09 -4.62 -6.85
CA ALA A 24 -2.91 -3.93 -7.84
C ALA A 24 -2.34 -2.54 -8.19
N ILE A 25 -1.82 -1.79 -7.21
CA ILE A 25 -1.18 -0.48 -7.46
C ILE A 25 0.10 -0.65 -8.30
N GLN A 26 0.89 -1.70 -8.07
CA GLN A 26 2.08 -1.98 -8.87
C GLN A 26 1.75 -2.34 -10.32
N GLU A 27 0.68 -3.11 -10.54
CA GLU A 27 0.17 -3.42 -11.88
C GLU A 27 -0.29 -2.14 -12.60
N VAL A 28 -1.12 -1.33 -11.93
CA VAL A 28 -1.61 -0.06 -12.47
C VAL A 28 -0.46 0.89 -12.81
N ARG A 29 0.59 0.95 -11.99
CA ARG A 29 1.80 1.73 -12.28
C ARG A 29 2.44 1.30 -13.60
N THR A 30 2.60 -0.01 -13.80
CA THR A 30 3.19 -0.56 -15.02
C THR A 30 2.35 -0.22 -16.25
N ASP A 31 1.03 -0.32 -16.13
CA ASP A 31 0.10 0.06 -17.20
C ASP A 31 0.18 1.55 -17.53
N ILE A 32 0.24 2.41 -16.51
CA ILE A 32 0.42 3.85 -16.67
C ILE A 32 1.74 4.16 -17.38
N ASP A 33 2.85 3.54 -16.96
CA ASP A 33 4.16 3.70 -17.60
C ASP A 33 4.12 3.31 -19.09
N ASN A 34 3.43 2.21 -19.42
CA ASN A 34 3.25 1.76 -20.80
C ASN A 34 2.43 2.77 -21.64
N VAL A 35 1.35 3.32 -21.07
CA VAL A 35 0.52 4.34 -21.73
C VAL A 35 1.33 5.61 -21.99
N PHE A 36 2.06 6.12 -20.99
CA PHE A 36 2.88 7.32 -21.14
C PHE A 36 4.01 7.11 -22.15
N THR A 37 4.67 5.95 -22.12
CA THR A 37 5.70 5.57 -23.11
C THR A 37 5.12 5.59 -24.52
N THR A 38 3.93 5.02 -24.72
CA THR A 38 3.25 5.01 -26.02
C THR A 38 2.89 6.43 -26.47
N LEU A 39 2.33 7.25 -25.58
CA LEU A 39 1.93 8.62 -25.90
C LEU A 39 3.15 9.50 -26.24
N LEU A 40 4.29 9.30 -25.57
CA LEU A 40 5.54 10.01 -25.88
C LEU A 40 6.09 9.69 -27.27
N THR A 41 5.68 8.59 -27.92
CA THR A 41 6.08 8.30 -29.30
C THR A 41 5.36 9.17 -30.33
N VAL A 42 4.22 9.76 -29.97
CA VAL A 42 3.35 10.53 -30.88
C VAL A 42 3.45 12.02 -30.61
N TYR A 43 3.71 12.42 -29.37
CA TYR A 43 3.89 13.81 -28.98
C TYR A 43 5.33 14.26 -29.18
N GLU A 44 5.52 15.42 -29.80
CA GLU A 44 6.82 16.09 -29.97
C GLU A 44 6.79 17.48 -29.31
N GLY A 45 7.97 18.06 -29.08
CA GLY A 45 8.14 19.42 -28.56
C GLY A 45 7.52 19.65 -27.18
N ASP A 46 6.78 20.76 -27.04
CA ASP A 46 6.19 21.18 -25.75
C ASP A 46 5.15 20.19 -25.22
N GLY A 47 4.44 19.49 -26.11
CA GLY A 47 3.46 18.46 -25.74
C GLY A 47 4.12 17.25 -25.08
N ALA A 48 5.26 16.81 -25.61
CA ALA A 48 6.04 15.72 -25.02
C ALA A 48 6.58 16.12 -23.64
N THR A 49 7.00 17.37 -23.49
CA THR A 49 7.51 17.91 -22.21
C THR A 49 6.42 17.93 -21.14
N ALA A 50 5.23 18.45 -21.47
CA ALA A 50 4.09 18.45 -20.55
C ALA A 50 3.63 17.04 -20.19
N LEU A 51 3.63 16.12 -21.17
CA LEU A 51 3.28 14.73 -20.95
C LEU A 51 4.28 14.03 -20.01
N ASN A 52 5.58 14.26 -20.19
CA ASN A 52 6.60 13.75 -19.28
C ASN A 52 6.45 14.29 -17.85
N GLN A 53 6.11 15.57 -17.70
CA GLN A 53 5.84 16.16 -16.38
C GLN A 53 4.62 15.52 -15.71
N ALA A 54 3.55 15.28 -16.50
CA ALA A 54 2.36 14.59 -16.01
C ALA A 54 2.70 13.15 -15.58
N HIS A 55 3.50 12.43 -16.38
CA HIS A 55 3.97 11.09 -16.06
C HIS A 55 4.71 11.05 -14.72
N GLN A 56 5.71 11.92 -14.54
CA GLN A 56 6.48 12.00 -13.30
C GLN A 56 5.59 12.30 -12.09
N LYS A 57 4.60 13.20 -12.24
CA LYS A 57 3.67 13.54 -11.17
C LYS A 57 2.79 12.36 -10.78
N VAL A 58 2.29 11.62 -11.75
CA VAL A 58 1.47 10.41 -11.48
C VAL A 58 2.32 9.34 -10.80
N SER A 59 3.53 9.09 -11.28
CA SER A 59 4.44 8.13 -10.64
C SER A 59 4.78 8.52 -9.20
N ALA A 60 5.02 9.80 -8.93
CA ALA A 60 5.25 10.27 -7.56
C ALA A 60 4.03 10.03 -6.65
N MET A 61 2.81 10.29 -7.13
CA MET A 61 1.59 10.02 -6.37
C MET A 61 1.40 8.53 -6.07
N LEU A 62 1.76 7.65 -7.01
CA LEU A 62 1.69 6.20 -6.80
C LEU A 62 2.76 5.72 -5.81
N ASP A 63 3.96 6.28 -5.87
CA ASP A 63 5.03 5.99 -4.91
C ASP A 63 4.63 6.42 -3.49
N ASP A 64 4.02 7.59 -3.32
CA ASP A 64 3.51 8.04 -2.02
C ASP A 64 2.41 7.12 -1.49
N ALA A 65 1.45 6.72 -2.34
CA ALA A 65 0.39 5.79 -1.97
C ALA A 65 0.96 4.42 -1.57
N LEU A 66 1.94 3.89 -2.32
CA LEU A 66 2.61 2.63 -1.98
C LEU A 66 3.35 2.71 -0.65
N ASN A 67 4.04 3.83 -0.38
CA ASN A 67 4.74 4.03 0.88
C ASN A 67 3.77 4.10 2.07
N ASP A 68 2.67 4.84 1.94
CA ASP A 68 1.66 4.96 3.01
C ASP A 68 1.01 3.61 3.32
N VAL A 69 0.65 2.86 2.28
CA VAL A 69 0.03 1.54 2.41
C VAL A 69 1.02 0.52 2.98
N SER A 70 2.28 0.53 2.54
CA SER A 70 3.35 -0.33 3.07
C SER A 70 3.63 -0.04 4.56
N ASN A 71 3.68 1.24 4.94
CA ASN A 71 3.88 1.63 6.34
C ASN A 71 2.70 1.21 7.22
N THR A 72 1.47 1.38 6.72
CA THR A 72 0.25 0.94 7.39
C THR A 72 0.22 -0.57 7.58
N GLN A 73 0.61 -1.34 6.54
CA GLN A 73 0.70 -2.79 6.61
C GLN A 73 1.70 -3.24 7.69
N LYS A 74 2.89 -2.65 7.69
CA LYS A 74 3.94 -2.97 8.65
C LYS A 74 3.49 -2.67 10.09
N PHE A 75 2.91 -1.48 10.31
CA PHE A 75 2.39 -1.09 11.62
C PHE A 75 1.29 -2.05 12.10
N ALA A 76 0.39 -2.46 11.20
CA ALA A 76 -0.68 -3.40 11.52
C ALA A 76 -0.14 -4.80 11.87
N GLN A 77 0.88 -5.28 11.15
CA GLN A 77 1.57 -6.54 11.47
C GLN A 77 2.27 -6.47 12.82
N ASP A 78 3.07 -5.43 13.06
CA ASP A 78 3.80 -5.25 14.32
C ASP A 78 2.83 -5.18 15.51
N GLN A 79 1.67 -4.52 15.33
CA GLN A 79 0.63 -4.44 16.36
C GLN A 79 -0.04 -5.80 16.60
N GLN A 80 -0.32 -6.59 15.55
CA GLN A 80 -0.88 -7.93 15.70
C GLN A 80 0.08 -8.86 16.46
N ASP A 81 1.36 -8.86 16.10
CA ASP A 81 2.38 -9.69 16.75
C ASP A 81 2.54 -9.32 18.23
N ALA A 82 2.60 -8.02 18.54
CA ALA A 82 2.63 -7.52 19.90
C ALA A 82 1.40 -7.99 20.70
N MET A 83 0.19 -7.84 20.15
CA MET A 83 -1.05 -8.23 20.83
C MET A 83 -1.14 -9.74 21.04
N GLN A 84 -0.77 -10.57 20.05
CA GLN A 84 -0.73 -12.03 20.23
C GLN A 84 0.33 -12.47 21.24
N SER A 85 1.45 -11.75 21.34
CA SER A 85 2.47 -12.03 22.34
C SER A 85 2.00 -11.70 23.76
N LEU A 86 1.31 -10.57 23.93
CA LEU A 86 0.74 -10.13 25.20
C LEU A 86 -0.38 -11.05 25.65
N ASP A 87 -1.25 -11.47 24.73
CA ASP A 87 -2.35 -12.40 25.04
C ASP A 87 -1.81 -13.76 25.47
N ARG A 88 -0.79 -14.30 24.77
CA ARG A 88 -0.10 -15.52 25.20
C ARG A 88 0.59 -15.39 26.56
N ALA A 89 1.24 -14.25 26.82
CA ALA A 89 1.90 -14.00 28.10
C ALA A 89 0.91 -13.89 29.26
N ASN A 90 -0.23 -13.22 29.04
CA ASN A 90 -1.30 -13.10 30.04
C ASN A 90 -2.03 -14.44 30.25
N ALA A 91 -2.31 -15.18 29.18
CA ALA A 91 -2.95 -16.50 29.27
C ALA A 91 -2.05 -17.56 29.93
N ALA A 92 -0.72 -17.42 29.83
CA ALA A 92 0.24 -18.28 30.52
C ALA A 92 0.50 -17.89 31.99
N ALA A 93 0.06 -16.69 32.40
CA ALA A 93 0.20 -16.20 33.77
C ALA A 93 -0.99 -16.56 34.68
N PHE A 94 -2.01 -17.25 34.15
CA PHE A 94 -3.13 -17.86 34.86
C PHE A 94 -3.04 -19.39 34.81
#